data_AF-A0A7V5QAZ9-F1
#
_entry.id   AF-A0A7V5QAZ9-F1
#
_cell.length_a   1.000
_cell.length_b   1.000
_cell.length_c   1.000
_cell.angle_alpha   90.00
_cell.angle_beta   90.00
_cell.angle_gamma   90.00
#
_symmetry.space_group_name_H-M   'P 1'
#
loop_
_entity.id
_entity.type
_entity.pdbx_description
1 polymer ?
#
loop_
_entity_poly.entity_id
_entity_poly.type
_entity_poly.pdbx_seq_one_letter_code
_entity_poly.pdbx_strand_id
1 'polypeptide(L)'
;MPSQMRRTLTQDNGTEFAEHHRLNKKPGMKTYFCEPRSPWQKGGVENANGRLRRFLPRKTKTDDVSQKEIETIAAICNNTPRKCIGYKTPAEVFQKQLLHFKCESTFLPPQE
;
A
#
# COMPACT_ATOMS: atom_id res chain seq x y z
N MET A 1 -6.01 -1.38 -9.51
CA MET A 1 -5.59 0.04 -9.36
C MET A 1 -5.34 0.65 -10.73
N PRO A 2 -5.76 1.92 -10.96
CA PRO A 2 -5.43 2.66 -12.18
C PRO A 2 -3.92 2.69 -12.47
N SER A 3 -3.51 2.76 -13.74
CA SER A 3 -2.09 2.84 -14.15
C SER A 3 -1.38 4.04 -13.52
N GLN A 4 -2.02 5.20 -13.51
CA GLN A 4 -1.47 6.46 -12.99
C GLN A 4 -1.11 6.41 -11.50
N MET A 5 -1.76 5.55 -10.71
CA MET A 5 -1.44 5.39 -9.27
C MET A 5 -0.27 4.44 -9.01
N ARG A 6 0.11 3.60 -9.98
CA ARG A 6 1.19 2.61 -9.86
C ARG A 6 2.55 3.24 -10.20
N ARG A 7 2.96 4.24 -9.41
CA ARG A 7 4.17 5.03 -9.67
C ARG A 7 5.43 4.31 -9.21
N THR A 8 5.48 3.96 -7.94
CA THR A 8 6.68 3.44 -7.29
C THR A 8 6.33 2.43 -6.20
N LEU A 9 7.26 1.53 -5.89
CA LEU A 9 7.15 0.58 -4.79
C LEU A 9 8.44 0.56 -3.98
N THR A 10 8.33 0.61 -2.65
CA THR A 10 9.48 0.51 -1.74
C THR A 10 9.44 -0.83 -1.00
N GLN A 11 10.53 -1.58 -1.05
CA GLN A 11 10.68 -2.92 -0.47
C GLN A 11 11.88 -2.96 0.49
N ASP A 12 11.93 -3.99 1.33
CA ASP A 12 13.16 -4.33 2.04
C ASP A 12 14.01 -5.31 1.20
N ASN A 13 15.20 -5.64 1.69
CA ASN A 13 16.14 -6.50 0.99
C ASN A 13 15.87 -8.00 1.19
N GLY A 14 14.61 -8.37 1.45
CA GLY A 14 14.18 -9.77 1.55
C GLY A 14 14.29 -10.52 0.22
N THR A 15 14.62 -11.80 0.29
CA THR A 15 14.75 -12.66 -0.90
C THR A 15 13.42 -12.86 -1.63
N GLU A 16 12.30 -12.72 -0.93
CA GLU A 16 10.96 -12.72 -1.50
C GLU A 16 10.73 -11.60 -2.54
N PHE A 17 11.59 -10.58 -2.54
CA PHE A 17 11.55 -9.45 -3.48
C PHE A 17 12.60 -9.54 -4.61
N ALA A 18 13.28 -10.67 -4.78
CA ALA A 18 14.29 -10.86 -5.84
C ALA A 18 13.74 -10.58 -7.26
N GLU A 19 12.46 -10.88 -7.48
CA GLU A 19 11.77 -10.70 -8.76
C GLU A 19 11.22 -9.27 -9.00
N HIS A 20 11.64 -8.27 -8.21
CA HIS A 20 11.18 -6.87 -8.31
C HIS A 20 11.32 -6.27 -9.72
N HIS A 21 12.32 -6.70 -10.49
CA HIS A 21 12.56 -6.26 -11.86
C HIS A 21 11.36 -6.52 -12.80
N ARG A 22 10.50 -7.50 -12.49
CA ARG A 22 9.26 -7.78 -13.24
C ARG A 22 8.25 -6.64 -13.14
N LEU A 23 8.23 -5.93 -12.01
CA LEU A 23 7.34 -4.77 -11.79
C LEU A 23 7.71 -3.59 -12.68
N ASN A 24 8.99 -3.44 -13.01
CA ASN A 24 9.44 -2.43 -13.97
C ASN A 24 9.02 -2.80 -15.40
N LYS A 25 9.13 -4.07 -15.81
CA LYS A 25 8.75 -4.51 -17.17
C LYS A 25 7.25 -4.35 -17.45
N LYS A 26 6.39 -4.80 -16.53
CA LYS A 26 4.93 -4.64 -16.59
C LYS A 26 4.42 -4.65 -15.14
N PRO A 27 4.04 -3.51 -14.52
CA PRO A 27 3.34 -2.36 -15.12
C PRO A 27 4.16 -1.06 -15.36
N GLY A 28 5.49 -1.06 -15.36
CA GLY A 28 6.27 0.18 -15.50
C GLY A 28 6.52 0.90 -14.17
N MET A 29 6.48 0.16 -13.06
CA MET A 29 6.59 0.71 -11.71
C MET A 29 8.03 0.68 -11.22
N LYS A 30 8.57 1.82 -10.78
CA LYS A 30 9.94 1.90 -10.23
C LYS A 30 9.99 1.25 -8.85
N THR A 31 11.02 0.46 -8.58
CA THR A 31 11.22 -0.22 -7.30
C THR A 31 12.41 0.39 -6.56
N TYR A 32 12.23 0.65 -5.27
CA TYR A 32 13.26 1.19 -4.37
C TYR A 32 13.45 0.24 -3.19
N PHE A 33 14.66 0.20 -2.67
CA PHE A 33 15.04 -0.66 -1.55
C PHE A 33 15.49 0.17 -0.37
N CYS A 34 15.13 -0.26 0.84
CA CYS A 34 15.65 0.34 2.05
C CYS A 34 17.14 0.03 2.20
N GLU A 35 17.87 1.01 2.74
CA GLU A 35 19.26 0.83 3.12
C GLU A 35 19.40 -0.26 4.21
N PRO A 36 20.50 -1.02 4.18
CA PRO A 36 20.77 -2.01 5.22
C PRO A 36 20.74 -1.39 6.61
N ARG A 37 19.98 -2.00 7.52
CA ARG A 37 19.80 -1.53 8.91
C ARG A 37 19.06 -0.19 9.06
N SER A 38 18.27 0.21 8.06
CA SER A 38 17.47 1.44 8.08
C SER A 38 15.95 1.20 8.09
N PRO A 39 15.39 0.46 9.09
CA PRO A 39 13.96 0.14 9.13
C PRO A 39 13.04 1.37 9.13
N TRP A 40 13.51 2.49 9.68
CA TRP A 40 12.76 3.76 9.76
C TRP A 40 12.38 4.34 8.39
N GLN A 41 13.09 3.99 7.30
CA GLN A 41 12.72 4.38 5.93
C GLN A 41 11.35 3.84 5.50
N LYS A 42 10.82 2.85 6.25
CA LYS A 42 9.49 2.25 6.07
C LYS A 42 8.61 2.40 7.33
N GLY A 43 8.84 3.42 8.17
CA GLY A 43 8.10 3.56 9.44
C GLY A 43 6.57 3.54 9.32
N GLY A 44 6.01 4.03 8.20
CA GLY A 44 4.57 3.91 7.92
C GLY A 44 4.09 2.46 7.70
N VAL A 45 4.89 1.65 7.00
CA VAL A 45 4.62 0.22 6.79
C VAL A 45 4.76 -0.55 8.10
N GLU A 46 5.77 -0.24 8.92
CA GLU A 46 5.95 -0.87 10.23
C GLU A 46 4.78 -0.59 11.18
N ASN A 47 4.28 0.64 11.19
CA ASN A 47 3.08 1.01 11.95
C ASN A 47 1.83 0.24 11.44
N ALA A 48 1.68 0.09 10.13
CA ALA A 48 0.59 -0.70 9.56
C ALA A 48 0.70 -2.19 9.95
N ASN A 49 1.91 -2.77 9.85
CA ASN A 49 2.19 -4.14 10.26
C ASN A 49 1.91 -4.36 11.75
N GLY A 50 2.27 -3.41 12.61
CA GLY A 50 1.97 -3.46 14.05
C GLY A 50 0.47 -3.53 14.35
N ARG A 51 -0.37 -2.91 13.50
CA ARG A 51 -1.84 -3.03 13.62
C ARG A 51 -2.34 -4.38 13.16
N LEU A 52 -1.82 -4.91 12.05
CA LEU A 52 -2.15 -6.26 11.57
C LEU A 52 -1.78 -7.32 12.62
N ARG A 53 -0.66 -7.15 13.34
CA ARG A 53 -0.22 -8.05 14.41
C ARG A 53 -1.17 -8.18 15.59
N ARG A 54 -2.15 -7.28 15.75
CA ARG A 54 -3.22 -7.42 16.76
C ARG A 54 -4.19 -8.55 16.42
N PHE A 55 -4.35 -8.86 15.14
CA PHE A 55 -5.21 -9.93 14.63
C PHE A 55 -4.39 -11.15 14.20
N LEU A 56 -3.15 -10.93 13.75
CA LEU A 56 -2.24 -11.96 13.26
C LEU A 56 -0.96 -12.00 14.12
N PRO A 57 -1.02 -12.57 15.34
CA PRO A 57 0.16 -12.77 16.18
C PRO A 57 1.35 -13.38 15.44
N ARG A 58 2.56 -13.17 15.95
CA ARG A 58 3.79 -13.58 15.26
C ARG A 58 3.87 -15.07 14.91
N LYS A 59 3.25 -15.92 15.74
CA LYS A 59 3.24 -17.37 15.60
C LYS A 59 2.01 -17.91 14.83
N THR A 60 1.17 -17.04 14.29
CA THR A 60 0.05 -17.45 13.44
C THR A 60 0.61 -18.13 12.19
N LYS A 61 0.21 -19.38 11.97
CA LYS A 61 0.51 -20.08 10.71
C LYS A 61 -0.38 -19.49 9.63
N THR A 62 0.21 -19.12 8.50
CA THR A 62 -0.52 -18.50 7.40
C THR A 62 -1.56 -19.44 6.81
N ASP A 63 -1.30 -20.74 6.81
CA ASP A 63 -2.20 -21.78 6.29
C ASP A 63 -3.48 -21.95 7.11
N ASP A 64 -3.47 -21.55 8.38
CA ASP A 64 -4.62 -21.67 9.28
C ASP A 64 -5.59 -20.47 9.15
N VAL A 65 -5.20 -19.41 8.43
CA VAL A 65 -6.02 -18.20 8.28
C VAL A 65 -6.77 -18.26 6.96
N SER A 66 -8.09 -18.30 7.03
CA SER A 66 -8.91 -18.30 5.83
C SER A 66 -8.83 -16.96 5.09
N GLN A 67 -9.04 -17.01 3.77
CA GLN A 67 -9.11 -15.81 2.94
C GLN A 67 -10.17 -14.80 3.46
N LYS A 68 -11.31 -15.31 3.97
CA LYS A 68 -12.38 -14.50 4.54
C LYS A 68 -11.95 -13.76 5.81
N GLU A 69 -11.13 -14.39 6.66
CA GLU A 69 -10.56 -13.73 7.84
C GLU A 69 -9.57 -12.64 7.44
N ILE A 70 -8.72 -12.89 6.45
CA ILE A 70 -7.78 -11.89 5.92
C ILE A 70 -8.54 -10.68 5.39
N GLU A 71 -9.59 -10.89 4.62
CA GLU A 71 -10.44 -9.82 4.07
C GLU A 71 -11.13 -9.03 5.19
N THR A 72 -11.61 -9.71 6.22
CA THR A 72 -12.23 -9.08 7.39
C THR A 72 -11.23 -8.20 8.13
N ILE A 73 -10.02 -8.71 8.38
CA ILE A 73 -8.94 -7.96 9.04
C ILE A 73 -8.54 -6.74 8.20
N ALA A 74 -8.42 -6.90 6.87
CA ALA A 74 -8.12 -5.82 5.95
C ALA A 74 -9.23 -4.75 5.96
N ALA A 75 -10.49 -5.15 5.95
CA ALA A 75 -11.64 -4.25 6.04
C ALA A 75 -11.62 -3.45 7.35
N ILE A 76 -11.37 -4.09 8.49
CA ILE A 76 -11.23 -3.40 9.78
C ILE A 76 -10.08 -2.39 9.70
N CYS A 77 -8.91 -2.80 9.20
CA CYS A 77 -7.74 -1.93 9.12
C CYS A 77 -7.97 -0.71 8.22
N ASN A 78 -8.65 -0.88 7.09
CA ASN A 78 -8.93 0.16 6.11
C ASN A 78 -10.06 1.11 6.55
N ASN A 79 -10.97 0.65 7.41
CA ASN A 79 -12.11 1.43 7.90
C ASN A 79 -11.93 1.96 9.34
N THR A 80 -10.78 1.71 9.98
CA THR A 80 -10.49 2.29 11.30
C THR A 80 -9.92 3.71 11.14
N PRO A 81 -10.55 4.74 11.74
CA PRO A 81 -10.03 6.11 11.79
C PRO A 81 -8.57 6.21 12.26
N ARG A 82 -7.81 7.14 11.68
CA ARG A 82 -6.42 7.39 12.06
C ARG A 82 -6.20 8.87 12.38
N LYS A 83 -5.63 9.15 13.56
CA LYS A 83 -5.31 10.53 13.99
C LYS A 83 -4.40 11.27 12.99
N CYS A 84 -3.42 10.58 12.40
CA CYS A 84 -2.46 11.17 11.45
C CYS A 84 -3.08 11.66 10.13
N ILE A 85 -4.32 11.27 9.81
CA ILE A 85 -5.07 11.75 8.63
C ILE A 85 -6.36 12.46 9.05
N GLY A 86 -6.35 13.12 10.21
CA GLY A 86 -7.48 13.91 10.70
C GLY A 86 -8.70 13.08 11.07
N TYR A 87 -8.48 11.90 11.67
CA TYR A 87 -9.53 10.95 12.07
C TYR A 87 -10.38 10.41 10.91
N LYS A 88 -9.90 10.54 9.66
CA LYS A 88 -10.47 9.83 8.51
C LYS A 88 -9.99 8.39 8.48
N THR A 89 -10.70 7.55 7.73
CA THR A 89 -10.27 6.18 7.45
C THR A 89 -9.29 6.15 6.27
N PRO A 90 -8.34 5.19 6.24
CA PRO A 90 -7.51 4.97 5.07
C PRO A 90 -8.31 4.80 3.77
N ALA A 91 -9.46 4.10 3.83
CA ALA A 91 -10.35 3.91 2.69
C ALA A 91 -10.89 5.24 2.15
N GLU A 92 -11.38 6.13 3.01
CA GLU A 92 -11.89 7.46 2.61
C GLU A 92 -10.82 8.30 1.91
N VAL A 93 -9.62 8.35 2.50
CA VAL A 93 -8.50 9.13 1.94
C VAL A 93 -8.07 8.55 0.59
N PHE A 94 -7.98 7.23 0.50
CA PHE A 94 -7.63 6.55 -0.75
C PHE A 94 -8.68 6.78 -1.85
N GLN A 95 -9.97 6.67 -1.52
CA GLN A 95 -11.06 6.91 -2.46
C GLN A 95 -11.11 8.36 -2.94
N LYS A 96 -10.84 9.33 -2.07
CA LYS A 96 -10.73 10.74 -2.48
C LYS A 96 -9.62 10.95 -3.51
N GLN A 97 -8.45 10.33 -3.32
CA GLN A 97 -7.36 10.40 -4.30
C GLN A 97 -7.77 9.75 -5.63
N LEU A 98 -8.42 8.59 -5.60
CA LEU A 98 -8.97 7.93 -6.80
C LEU A 98 -9.94 8.82 -7.58
N LEU A 99 -10.84 9.52 -6.89
CA LEU A 99 -11.81 10.42 -7.51
C LEU A 99 -11.14 11.65 -8.12
N HIS A 100 -10.13 12.21 -7.45
CA HIS A 100 -9.37 13.35 -7.98
C HIS A 100 -8.70 13.02 -9.31
N PHE A 101 -8.09 11.83 -9.44
CA PHE A 101 -7.51 11.38 -10.71
C PHE A 101 -8.52 11.24 -11.85
N LYS A 102 -9.79 10.94 -11.55
CA LYS A 102 -10.84 10.89 -12.59
C LYS A 102 -11.21 12.29 -13.10
N CYS A 103 -11.09 13.32 -12.27
CA CYS A 103 -11.42 14.69 -12.63
C CYS A 103 -10.29 15.42 -13.37
N GLU A 104 -9.02 15.10 -13.09
CA GLU A 104 -7.86 15.72 -13.78
C GLU A 104 -7.61 15.17 -15.19
N SER A 105 -8.39 14.18 -15.65
CA SER A 105 -8.27 13.56 -16.98
C SER A 105 -9.00 14.31 -18.11
N THR A 106 -9.51 15.52 -17.88
CA THR A 106 -9.89 16.40 -18.99
C THR A 106 -8.62 16.98 -19.58
N PHE A 107 -8.15 16.39 -20.69
CA PHE A 107 -7.21 17.00 -21.60
C PHE A 107 -7.53 18.50 -21.73
N LEU A 108 -6.60 19.37 -21.32
CA LEU A 108 -6.66 20.76 -21.74
C LEU A 108 -6.52 20.73 -23.27
N PRO A 109 -7.48 21.28 -24.03
CA PRO A 109 -7.32 21.39 -25.47
C PRO A 109 -6.06 22.23 -25.75
N PRO A 110 -5.31 21.94 -26.82
CA PRO A 110 -4.18 22.77 -27.22
C PRO A 110 -4.65 24.22 -27.33
N GLN A 111 -3.95 25.13 -26.64
CA GLN A 111 -4.09 26.56 -26.91
C GLN A 111 -3.38 26.79 -28.25
N GLU A 112 -4.10 27.39 -29.20
CA GLU A 112 -3.66 27.69 -30.57
C GLU A 112 -2.33 28.43 -30.65
#